data_AF-A0A350X741-F1
#
_entry.id   AF-A0A350X741-F1
#
_cell.length_a   1.000
_cell.length_b   1.000
_cell.length_c   1.000
_cell.angle_alpha   90.00
_cell.angle_beta   90.00
_cell.angle_gamma   90.00
#
_symmetry.space_group_name_H-M   'P 1'
#
loop_
_entity.id
_entity.type
_entity.pdbx_description
1 polymer ?
#
loop_
_entity_poly.entity_id
_entity_poly.type
_entity_poly.pdbx_seq_one_letter_code
_entity_poly.pdbx_strand_id
1 'polypeptide(L)'
;TQNTATLSILDNDSSIQFSSPVFSVNEDGTPVLAVTVTRTGNTTNAATATVNLTNGTATGGSQPFAAGTDFDNAAQVVSFASGETSKTLVIPINNDTLVEATETVNLTLTNPTGGATIGAENTATLNILDNDSTIQFSSPVFSVNEDGTPIAAVTVTRTGDTTTAAAATVNLTNGTATGGSQPFAAGTDYNNAAQVVNFAIGETSKTVVIP
;
A
#
# COMPACT_ATOMS: atom_id res chain seq x y z
N THR A 1 -44.91 51.92 -8.92
CA THR A 1 -43.97 51.71 -10.04
C THR A 1 -42.68 51.18 -9.45
N GLN A 2 -42.05 50.18 -10.08
CA GLN A 2 -40.75 49.69 -9.66
C GLN A 2 -39.71 50.43 -10.52
N ASN A 3 -38.97 51.36 -9.91
CA ASN A 3 -38.13 52.32 -10.63
C ASN A 3 -36.64 51.93 -10.59
N THR A 4 -36.31 50.78 -10.01
CA THR A 4 -34.96 50.24 -9.91
C THR A 4 -34.99 48.73 -10.06
N ALA A 5 -33.93 48.20 -10.70
CA ALA A 5 -33.65 46.78 -10.81
C ALA A 5 -32.16 46.56 -10.56
N THR A 6 -31.82 45.44 -9.93
CA THR A 6 -30.44 45.00 -9.72
C THR A 6 -30.08 43.94 -10.75
N LEU A 7 -29.01 44.16 -11.50
CA LEU A 7 -28.35 43.15 -12.31
C LEU A 7 -27.22 42.53 -11.48
N SER A 8 -27.31 41.24 -11.20
CA SER A 8 -26.20 40.48 -10.64
C SER A 8 -25.39 39.88 -11.78
N ILE A 9 -24.10 40.20 -11.85
CA ILE A 9 -23.16 39.40 -12.65
C ILE A 9 -22.68 38.28 -11.73
N LEU A 10 -22.98 37.05 -12.10
CA LEU A 10 -22.50 35.87 -11.40
C LEU A 10 -21.07 35.60 -11.86
N ASP A 11 -20.20 35.29 -10.90
CA ASP A 11 -18.88 34.76 -11.19
C ASP A 11 -19.04 33.48 -12.03
N ASN A 12 -18.50 33.51 -13.23
CA ASN A 12 -18.59 32.42 -14.19
C ASN A 12 -17.33 31.55 -14.19
N ASP A 13 -16.39 31.82 -13.29
CA ASP A 13 -15.15 31.08 -13.21
C ASP A 13 -15.43 29.68 -12.65
N SER A 14 -14.93 28.67 -13.35
CA SER A 14 -14.89 27.29 -12.90
C SER A 14 -13.44 26.93 -12.63
N SER A 15 -13.16 26.24 -11.53
CA SER A 15 -11.80 25.78 -11.22
C SER A 15 -11.79 24.28 -10.95
N ILE A 16 -10.77 23.57 -11.45
CA ILE A 16 -10.53 22.15 -11.21
C ILE A 16 -9.19 22.00 -10.47
N GLN A 17 -9.20 21.27 -9.37
CA GLN A 17 -8.01 21.05 -8.53
C GLN A 17 -8.09 19.74 -7.75
N PHE A 18 -6.96 19.24 -7.27
CA PHE A 18 -6.96 18.14 -6.32
C PHE A 18 -7.64 18.57 -5.01
N SER A 19 -8.35 17.63 -4.38
CA SER A 19 -8.98 17.85 -3.06
C SER A 19 -7.99 17.88 -1.89
N SER A 20 -6.79 17.30 -2.10
CA SER A 20 -5.72 17.18 -1.14
C SER A 20 -4.38 17.23 -1.88
N PRO A 21 -3.33 17.81 -1.28
CA PRO A 21 -1.97 17.73 -1.84
C PRO A 21 -1.35 16.34 -1.69
N VAL A 22 -1.91 15.47 -0.85
CA VAL A 22 -1.39 14.12 -0.59
C VAL A 22 -2.53 13.11 -0.55
N PHE A 23 -2.32 11.97 -1.20
CA PHE A 23 -3.17 10.79 -1.19
C PHE A 23 -2.36 9.57 -0.77
N SER A 24 -3.03 8.49 -0.39
CA SER A 24 -2.37 7.21 -0.08
C SER A 24 -3.23 6.03 -0.50
N VAL A 25 -2.58 4.98 -0.94
CA VAL A 25 -3.18 3.71 -1.37
C VAL A 25 -2.32 2.57 -0.87
N ASN A 26 -2.94 1.46 -0.47
CA ASN A 26 -2.21 0.24 -0.17
C ASN A 26 -1.85 -0.49 -1.47
N GLU A 27 -0.72 -1.16 -1.47
CA GLU A 27 -0.27 -2.00 -2.58
C GLU A 27 -1.05 -3.34 -2.67
N ASP A 28 -2.20 -3.48 -2.00
CA ASP A 28 -2.90 -4.76 -1.86
C ASP A 28 -3.63 -5.27 -3.13
N GLY A 29 -3.41 -4.61 -4.27
CA GLY A 29 -4.00 -4.96 -5.56
C GLY A 29 -5.50 -4.64 -5.66
N THR A 30 -6.10 -4.04 -4.64
CA THR A 30 -7.50 -3.62 -4.66
C THR A 30 -7.62 -2.29 -5.41
N PRO A 31 -8.39 -2.21 -6.52
CA PRO A 31 -8.64 -0.94 -7.17
C PRO A 31 -9.43 -0.02 -6.24
N VAL A 32 -8.75 0.96 -5.64
CA VAL A 32 -9.38 1.98 -4.79
C VAL A 32 -9.41 3.32 -5.48
N LEU A 33 -10.46 4.07 -5.16
CA LEU A 33 -10.64 5.46 -5.55
C LEU A 33 -9.68 6.35 -4.75
N ALA A 34 -8.40 6.33 -5.13
CA ALA A 34 -7.31 6.91 -4.35
C ALA A 34 -7.18 8.43 -4.52
N VAL A 35 -7.52 8.97 -5.70
CA VAL A 35 -7.27 10.37 -6.03
C VAL A 35 -8.59 11.09 -6.28
N THR A 36 -8.88 12.10 -5.46
CA THR A 36 -10.10 12.90 -5.58
C THR A 36 -9.79 14.28 -6.17
N VAL A 37 -10.45 14.61 -7.28
CA VAL A 37 -10.39 15.91 -7.96
C VAL A 37 -11.72 16.63 -7.73
N THR A 38 -11.65 17.91 -7.38
CA THR A 38 -12.80 18.77 -7.12
C THR A 38 -12.93 19.83 -8.20
N ARG A 39 -14.18 20.24 -8.41
CA ARG A 39 -14.55 21.35 -9.29
C ARG A 39 -15.37 22.37 -8.50
N THR A 40 -14.95 23.63 -8.53
CA THR A 40 -15.56 24.75 -7.80
C THR A 40 -15.95 25.88 -8.75
N GLY A 41 -16.71 26.85 -8.24
CA GLY A 41 -17.22 27.97 -9.03
C GLY A 41 -18.41 27.57 -9.90
N ASN A 42 -18.44 28.00 -11.16
CA ASN A 42 -19.54 27.73 -12.08
C ASN A 42 -19.51 26.29 -12.65
N THR A 43 -20.44 25.46 -12.19
CA THR A 43 -20.55 24.05 -12.62
C THR A 43 -21.65 23.78 -13.65
N THR A 44 -22.29 24.80 -14.23
CA THR A 44 -23.47 24.60 -15.10
C THR A 44 -23.16 23.84 -16.39
N ASN A 45 -21.94 23.94 -16.92
CA ASN A 45 -21.51 23.22 -18.12
C ASN A 45 -20.61 22.04 -17.76
N ALA A 46 -20.52 21.02 -18.61
CA ALA A 46 -19.54 19.96 -18.43
C ALA A 46 -18.10 20.51 -18.58
N ALA A 47 -17.15 19.89 -17.89
CA ALA A 47 -15.72 20.24 -17.97
C ALA A 47 -14.86 19.01 -17.75
N THR A 48 -13.65 19.01 -18.30
CA THR A 48 -12.67 17.93 -18.11
C THR A 48 -11.31 18.50 -17.72
N ALA A 49 -10.45 17.65 -17.15
CA ALA A 49 -9.02 17.89 -17.03
C ALA A 49 -8.26 16.57 -17.19
N THR A 50 -6.96 16.63 -17.47
CA THR A 50 -6.07 15.47 -17.51
C THR A 50 -5.26 15.41 -16.23
N VAL A 51 -5.24 14.26 -15.57
CA VAL A 51 -4.32 13.92 -14.49
C VAL A 51 -3.17 13.12 -15.09
N ASN A 52 -1.97 13.71 -15.11
CA ASN A 52 -0.75 13.02 -15.52
C ASN A 52 -0.06 12.46 -14.29
N LEU A 53 0.45 11.23 -14.43
CA LEU A 53 1.20 10.53 -13.39
C LEU A 53 2.64 10.40 -13.85
N THR A 54 3.59 10.83 -13.03
CA THR A 54 5.02 10.62 -13.27
C THR A 54 5.67 10.00 -12.05
N ASN A 55 6.78 9.31 -12.27
CA ASN A 55 7.55 8.67 -11.21
C ASN A 55 7.92 9.67 -10.11
N GLY A 56 7.81 9.23 -8.86
CA GLY A 56 8.49 9.83 -7.71
C GLY A 56 9.62 8.89 -7.31
N THR A 57 9.44 8.20 -6.18
CA THR A 57 10.25 7.00 -5.86
C THR A 57 9.68 5.73 -6.50
N ALA A 58 8.36 5.70 -6.74
CA ALA A 58 7.72 4.62 -7.49
C ALA A 58 8.00 4.74 -8.99
N THR A 59 8.13 3.60 -9.64
CA THR A 59 8.39 3.38 -11.06
C THR A 59 7.11 3.04 -11.81
N GLY A 60 6.71 3.92 -12.72
CA GLY A 60 5.53 3.71 -13.56
C GLY A 60 5.78 2.79 -14.76
N GLY A 61 4.80 1.96 -15.10
CA GLY A 61 4.81 1.08 -16.27
C GLY A 61 3.40 0.69 -16.72
N SER A 62 3.20 0.41 -18.00
CA SER A 62 1.89 0.00 -18.51
C SER A 62 1.59 -1.46 -18.18
N GLN A 63 0.31 -1.78 -18.02
CA GLN A 63 -0.16 -3.16 -17.83
C GLN A 63 0.08 -4.06 -19.06
N PRO A 64 0.40 -5.36 -18.88
CA PRO A 64 0.71 -6.01 -17.61
C PRO A 64 2.04 -5.52 -17.05
N PHE A 65 2.09 -5.33 -15.73
CA PHE A 65 3.27 -4.82 -15.03
C PHE A 65 4.51 -5.69 -15.24
N ALA A 66 5.65 -5.02 -15.40
CA ALA A 66 6.96 -5.68 -15.44
C ALA A 66 7.52 -5.76 -14.00
N ALA A 67 8.53 -6.61 -13.78
CA ALA A 67 9.19 -6.65 -12.48
C ALA A 67 9.79 -5.28 -12.15
N GLY A 68 9.50 -4.76 -10.94
CA GLY A 68 9.93 -3.44 -10.48
C GLY A 68 9.15 -2.27 -11.08
N THR A 69 7.89 -2.48 -11.49
CA THR A 69 6.95 -1.40 -11.79
C THR A 69 5.82 -1.41 -10.77
N ASP A 70 5.44 -0.24 -10.28
CA ASP A 70 4.61 -0.14 -9.05
C ASP A 70 3.22 0.43 -9.36
N PHE A 71 3.07 1.14 -10.49
CA PHE A 71 1.79 1.71 -10.91
C PHE A 71 1.65 1.90 -12.41
N ASP A 72 0.40 2.02 -12.87
CA ASP A 72 0.10 2.37 -14.26
C ASP A 72 0.26 3.88 -14.50
N ASN A 73 1.21 4.25 -15.36
CA ASN A 73 1.52 5.64 -15.67
C ASN A 73 0.65 6.26 -16.77
N ALA A 74 -0.41 5.57 -17.21
CA ALA A 74 -1.36 6.12 -18.16
C ALA A 74 -2.06 7.37 -17.58
N ALA A 75 -1.96 8.49 -18.31
CA ALA A 75 -2.68 9.71 -17.96
C ALA A 75 -4.20 9.47 -17.97
N GLN A 76 -4.90 10.04 -16.99
CA GLN A 76 -6.33 9.85 -16.83
C GLN A 76 -7.11 11.14 -17.12
N VAL A 77 -8.26 11.01 -17.77
CA VAL A 77 -9.16 12.14 -18.01
C VAL A 77 -10.25 12.15 -16.95
N VAL A 78 -10.27 13.19 -16.12
CA VAL A 78 -11.38 13.43 -15.21
C VAL A 78 -12.44 14.24 -15.94
N SER A 79 -13.69 13.76 -15.92
CA SER A 79 -14.82 14.40 -16.62
C SER A 79 -15.94 14.71 -15.64
N PHE A 80 -16.30 15.99 -15.54
CA PHE A 80 -17.42 16.47 -14.75
C PHE A 80 -18.59 16.77 -15.68
N ALA A 81 -19.73 16.14 -15.44
CA ALA A 81 -21.01 16.54 -16.02
C ALA A 81 -21.48 17.88 -15.42
N SER A 82 -22.54 18.45 -16.01
CA SER A 82 -23.21 19.63 -15.45
C SER A 82 -23.62 19.37 -13.99
N GLY A 83 -23.25 20.28 -13.10
CA GLY A 83 -23.54 20.23 -11.67
C GLY A 83 -22.61 19.33 -10.85
N GLU A 84 -21.73 18.53 -11.46
CA GLU A 84 -20.80 17.67 -10.71
C GLU A 84 -19.62 18.49 -10.16
N THR A 85 -19.33 18.29 -8.87
CA THR A 85 -18.30 19.03 -8.12
C THR A 85 -17.15 18.16 -7.62
N SER A 86 -17.26 16.84 -7.73
CA SER A 86 -16.20 15.91 -7.30
C SER A 86 -16.16 14.67 -8.19
N LYS A 87 -14.95 14.19 -8.45
CA LYS A 87 -14.67 12.92 -9.11
C LYS A 87 -13.50 12.23 -8.45
N THR A 88 -13.56 10.91 -8.46
CA THR A 88 -12.52 10.03 -7.95
C THR A 88 -11.93 9.21 -9.08
N LEU A 89 -10.62 9.07 -9.09
CA LEU A 89 -9.87 8.28 -10.06
C LEU A 89 -9.34 7.00 -9.41
N VAL A 90 -9.37 5.91 -10.17
CA VAL A 90 -8.71 4.65 -9.82
C VAL A 90 -7.35 4.64 -10.50
N ILE A 91 -6.28 4.57 -9.71
CA ILE A 91 -4.93 4.36 -10.24
C ILE A 91 -4.59 2.88 -10.04
N PRO A 92 -4.39 2.08 -11.11
CA PRO A 92 -3.93 0.71 -10.95
C PRO A 92 -2.54 0.67 -10.32
N ILE A 93 -2.42 -0.08 -9.22
CA ILE A 93 -1.18 -0.33 -8.47
C ILE A 93 -0.76 -1.78 -8.73
N ASN A 94 0.53 -2.02 -8.94
CA ASN A 94 1.07 -3.37 -9.00
C ASN A 94 1.15 -3.91 -7.59
N ASN A 95 0.64 -5.11 -7.36
CA ASN A 95 0.79 -5.80 -6.07
C ASN A 95 1.79 -6.93 -6.29
N ASP A 96 2.93 -6.88 -5.62
CA ASP A 96 3.89 -7.96 -5.68
C ASP A 96 4.12 -8.68 -4.33
N THR A 97 5.35 -9.05 -4.02
CA THR A 97 5.70 -9.78 -2.78
C THR A 97 6.99 -9.24 -2.15
N LEU A 98 7.57 -8.19 -2.73
CA LEU A 98 8.79 -7.57 -2.28
C LEU A 98 8.44 -6.61 -1.15
N VAL A 99 9.18 -6.72 -0.04
CA VAL A 99 9.03 -5.72 1.03
C VAL A 99 9.74 -4.44 0.62
N GLU A 100 8.99 -3.36 0.52
CA GLU A 100 9.44 -2.07 0.03
C GLU A 100 9.15 -0.96 1.05
N ALA A 101 9.78 0.20 0.84
CA ALA A 101 9.43 1.38 1.61
C ALA A 101 8.16 2.01 1.02
N THR A 102 7.50 2.91 1.76
CA THR A 102 6.46 3.76 1.15
C THR A 102 7.03 4.50 -0.05
N GLU A 103 6.39 4.31 -1.20
CA GLU A 103 6.81 4.93 -2.45
C GLU A 103 5.86 6.04 -2.89
N THR A 104 6.31 6.88 -3.83
CA THR A 104 5.59 8.10 -4.21
C THR A 104 5.40 8.20 -5.72
N VAL A 105 4.22 8.65 -6.12
CA VAL A 105 3.84 9.02 -7.48
C VAL A 105 3.49 10.51 -7.51
N ASN A 106 4.01 11.23 -8.51
CA ASN A 106 3.71 12.64 -8.72
C ASN A 106 2.50 12.80 -9.63
N LEU A 107 1.52 13.61 -9.21
CA LEU A 107 0.28 13.89 -9.94
C LEU A 107 0.25 15.35 -10.38
N THR A 108 -0.18 15.61 -11.61
CA THR A 108 -0.35 16.98 -12.14
C THR A 108 -1.64 17.11 -12.94
N LEU A 109 -2.36 18.21 -12.75
CA LEU A 109 -3.54 18.56 -13.54
C LEU A 109 -3.19 19.45 -14.73
N THR A 110 -3.61 19.05 -15.94
CA THR A 110 -3.40 19.81 -17.17
C THR A 110 -4.65 19.81 -18.06
N ASN A 111 -4.60 20.60 -19.14
CA ASN A 111 -5.59 20.59 -20.22
C ASN A 111 -7.05 20.73 -19.77
N PRO A 112 -7.41 21.74 -18.95
CA PRO A 112 -8.80 21.96 -18.58
C PRO A 112 -9.65 22.32 -19.82
N THR A 113 -10.90 21.88 -19.82
CA THR A 113 -11.88 22.21 -20.88
C THR A 113 -13.16 22.80 -20.29
N GLY A 114 -14.11 23.19 -21.13
CA GLY A 114 -15.43 23.67 -20.67
C GLY A 114 -15.40 25.04 -19.98
N GLY A 115 -14.34 25.83 -20.20
CA GLY A 115 -14.14 27.13 -19.57
C GLY A 115 -13.60 27.05 -18.14
N ALA A 116 -13.24 25.86 -17.66
CA ALA A 116 -12.56 25.70 -16.38
C ALA A 116 -11.09 26.14 -16.47
N THR A 117 -10.56 26.61 -15.34
CA THR A 117 -9.13 26.82 -15.10
C THR A 117 -8.60 25.77 -14.14
N ILE A 118 -7.29 25.61 -14.08
CA ILE A 118 -6.63 24.79 -13.06
C ILE A 118 -6.44 25.63 -11.79
N GLY A 119 -6.86 25.09 -10.64
CA GLY A 119 -6.79 25.76 -9.34
C GLY A 119 -5.40 25.75 -8.72
N ALA A 120 -5.32 26.14 -7.44
CA ALA A 120 -4.05 26.26 -6.73
C ALA A 120 -3.44 24.89 -6.43
N GLU A 121 -4.25 23.93 -5.98
CA GLU A 121 -3.86 22.54 -5.75
C GLU A 121 -3.82 21.75 -7.08
N ASN A 122 -2.89 22.15 -7.95
CA ASN A 122 -2.72 21.58 -9.29
C ASN A 122 -1.71 20.43 -9.37
N THR A 123 -0.99 20.18 -8.28
CA THR A 123 -0.14 19.01 -8.08
C THR A 123 -0.53 18.30 -6.78
N ALA A 124 -0.25 17.00 -6.75
CA ALA A 124 -0.39 16.19 -5.54
C ALA A 124 0.60 15.02 -5.57
N THR A 125 0.84 14.41 -4.41
CA THR A 125 1.61 13.17 -4.29
C THR A 125 0.69 12.04 -3.88
N LEU A 126 0.78 10.90 -4.56
CA LEU A 126 0.15 9.64 -4.14
C LEU A 126 1.21 8.75 -3.51
N ASN A 127 1.00 8.35 -2.25
CA ASN A 127 1.85 7.39 -1.57
C ASN A 127 1.32 5.97 -1.82
N ILE A 128 2.21 5.05 -2.22
CA ILE A 128 1.96 3.62 -2.29
C ILE A 128 2.50 3.01 -0.99
N LEU A 129 1.61 2.41 -0.20
CA LEU A 129 1.91 1.80 1.08
C LEU A 129 2.05 0.29 0.86
N ASP A 130 3.29 -0.19 0.94
CA ASP A 130 3.62 -1.61 0.88
C ASP A 130 2.79 -2.41 1.91
N ASN A 131 2.23 -3.53 1.47
CA ASN A 131 1.45 -4.47 2.28
C ASN A 131 2.14 -5.83 2.44
N ASP A 132 3.41 -5.95 2.06
CA ASP A 132 4.17 -7.16 2.16
C ASP A 132 4.97 -7.27 3.45
N SER A 133 5.22 -8.51 3.84
CA SER A 133 6.05 -8.79 5.01
C SER A 133 6.86 -10.06 4.83
N THR A 134 8.04 -10.06 5.44
CA THR A 134 8.95 -11.20 5.42
C THR A 134 9.06 -11.79 6.82
N ILE A 135 8.97 -13.12 6.92
CA ILE A 135 9.23 -13.87 8.15
C ILE A 135 10.53 -14.66 7.98
N GLN A 136 11.48 -14.46 8.88
CA GLN A 136 12.80 -15.08 8.84
C GLN A 136 13.33 -15.42 10.23
N PHE A 137 14.35 -16.27 10.31
CA PHE A 137 15.07 -16.46 11.57
C PHE A 137 15.93 -15.24 11.90
N SER A 138 16.06 -14.92 13.19
CA SER A 138 16.91 -13.81 13.65
C SER A 138 18.40 -14.10 13.50
N SER A 139 18.77 -15.38 13.36
CA SER A 139 20.15 -15.86 13.21
C SER A 139 20.18 -17.09 12.31
N PRO A 140 21.21 -17.27 11.46
CA PRO A 140 21.39 -18.51 10.71
C PRO A 140 21.79 -19.69 11.59
N VAL A 141 22.30 -19.43 12.81
CA VAL A 141 22.73 -20.46 13.76
C VAL A 141 22.25 -20.11 15.15
N PHE A 142 21.68 -21.10 15.84
CA PHE A 142 21.34 -21.05 17.24
C PHE A 142 22.12 -22.15 17.97
N SER A 143 22.61 -21.85 19.17
CA SER A 143 23.38 -22.81 19.97
C SER A 143 22.84 -22.83 21.39
N VAL A 144 22.72 -24.03 21.93
CA VAL A 144 22.09 -24.32 23.21
C VAL A 144 22.87 -25.45 23.88
N ASN A 145 22.88 -25.46 25.21
CA ASN A 145 23.47 -26.55 25.98
C ASN A 145 22.40 -27.60 26.29
N GLU A 146 22.78 -28.86 26.33
CA GLU A 146 21.92 -29.98 26.74
C GLU A 146 21.78 -30.05 28.28
N ASP A 147 21.46 -28.93 28.94
CA ASP A 147 21.35 -28.83 30.39
C ASP A 147 19.93 -29.04 30.94
N GLY A 148 18.98 -29.38 30.06
CA GLY A 148 17.59 -29.67 30.41
C GLY A 148 16.70 -28.44 30.56
N THR A 149 17.19 -27.24 30.22
CA THR A 149 16.39 -26.01 30.24
C THR A 149 15.60 -25.85 28.92
N PRO A 150 14.26 -25.70 28.95
CA PRO A 150 13.48 -25.41 27.75
C PRO A 150 13.96 -24.13 27.06
N ILE A 151 14.26 -24.24 25.78
CA ILE A 151 14.94 -23.21 25.01
C ILE A 151 13.99 -22.08 24.63
N ALA A 152 14.36 -20.84 24.99
CA ALA A 152 13.77 -19.61 24.45
C ALA A 152 14.59 -19.03 23.27
N ALA A 153 15.43 -19.82 22.59
CA ALA A 153 16.51 -19.30 21.76
C ALA A 153 16.22 -19.22 20.26
N VAL A 154 15.26 -19.97 19.68
CA VAL A 154 14.97 -19.82 18.25
C VAL A 154 14.01 -18.66 18.06
N THR A 155 14.58 -17.51 17.73
CA THR A 155 13.81 -16.30 17.47
C THR A 155 13.51 -16.19 15.98
N VAL A 156 12.24 -16.00 15.68
CA VAL A 156 11.71 -15.72 14.35
C VAL A 156 11.25 -14.27 14.34
N THR A 157 11.68 -13.51 13.34
CA THR A 157 11.36 -12.10 13.16
C THR A 157 10.46 -11.91 11.96
N ARG A 158 9.55 -10.94 12.06
CA ARG A 158 8.73 -10.43 10.97
C ARG A 158 9.09 -8.97 10.69
N THR A 159 9.29 -8.62 9.43
CA THR A 159 9.60 -7.26 8.94
C THR A 159 8.66 -6.88 7.80
N GLY A 160 8.53 -5.59 7.50
CA GLY A 160 7.56 -5.06 6.53
C GLY A 160 6.23 -4.71 7.19
N ASP A 161 5.12 -4.89 6.47
CA ASP A 161 3.77 -4.66 6.96
C ASP A 161 3.39 -5.62 8.09
N THR A 162 2.95 -5.05 9.21
CA THR A 162 2.48 -5.79 10.39
C THR A 162 1.03 -5.49 10.74
N THR A 163 0.31 -4.79 9.87
CA THR A 163 -1.09 -4.40 10.10
C THR A 163 -2.06 -5.59 10.01
N THR A 164 -1.64 -6.68 9.39
CA THR A 164 -2.36 -7.96 9.33
C THR A 164 -1.67 -9.04 10.16
N ALA A 165 -2.40 -10.05 10.61
CA ALA A 165 -1.80 -11.22 11.28
C ALA A 165 -1.11 -12.15 10.26
N ALA A 166 -0.04 -12.81 10.67
CA ALA A 166 0.70 -13.74 9.81
C ALA A 166 1.15 -14.99 10.60
N ALA A 167 1.44 -16.07 9.89
CA ALA A 167 1.95 -17.30 10.50
C ALA A 167 3.03 -17.96 9.64
N ALA A 168 3.97 -18.62 10.31
CA ALA A 168 4.98 -19.45 9.68
C ALA A 168 5.08 -20.80 10.40
N THR A 169 5.52 -21.83 9.70
CA THR A 169 5.79 -23.15 10.29
C THR A 169 7.29 -23.42 10.26
N VAL A 170 7.86 -23.67 11.44
CA VAL A 170 9.24 -24.13 11.60
C VAL A 170 9.23 -25.66 11.53
N ASN A 171 9.77 -26.20 10.45
CA ASN A 171 9.99 -27.63 10.28
C ASN A 171 11.40 -27.99 10.76
N LEU A 172 11.51 -29.01 11.60
CA LEU A 172 12.79 -29.49 12.09
C LEU A 172 13.25 -30.71 11.29
N THR A 173 14.53 -30.72 10.92
CA THR A 173 15.16 -31.81 10.17
C THR A 173 16.44 -32.26 10.85
N ASN A 174 16.76 -33.55 10.72
CA ASN A 174 17.96 -34.12 11.32
C ASN A 174 19.24 -33.57 10.67
N GLY A 175 20.20 -33.25 11.51
CA GLY A 175 21.59 -32.99 11.14
C GLY A 175 22.48 -34.02 11.81
N THR A 176 23.44 -33.54 12.61
CA THR A 176 24.16 -34.41 13.54
C THR A 176 23.29 -34.84 14.73
N ALA A 177 22.29 -34.02 15.08
CA ALA A 177 21.26 -34.35 16.06
C ALA A 177 20.09 -35.12 15.40
N THR A 178 19.55 -36.09 16.11
CA THR A 178 18.44 -36.96 15.69
C THR A 178 17.15 -36.59 16.41
N GLY A 179 16.15 -36.15 15.65
CA GLY A 179 14.83 -35.85 16.16
C GLY A 179 13.92 -37.08 16.27
N GLY A 180 12.97 -37.03 17.19
CA GLY A 180 11.98 -38.09 17.40
C GLY A 180 10.64 -37.55 17.90
N SER A 181 9.59 -38.36 17.74
CA SER A 181 8.27 -38.07 18.30
C SER A 181 8.11 -38.74 19.66
N GLN A 182 7.16 -38.27 20.45
CA GLN A 182 6.84 -38.88 21.74
C GLN A 182 6.17 -40.25 21.56
N PRO A 183 6.52 -41.27 22.37
CA PRO A 183 7.56 -41.28 23.40
C PRO A 183 8.97 -41.33 22.80
N PHE A 184 9.88 -40.50 23.32
CA PHE A 184 11.25 -40.41 22.79
C PHE A 184 12.05 -41.71 22.96
N ALA A 185 12.73 -42.13 21.91
CA ALA A 185 13.64 -43.27 21.93
C ALA A 185 15.01 -42.85 22.50
N ALA A 186 15.78 -43.82 23.02
CA ALA A 186 17.17 -43.57 23.42
C ALA A 186 17.99 -43.03 22.23
N GLY A 187 18.72 -41.93 22.44
CA GLY A 187 19.46 -41.24 21.37
C GLY A 187 18.62 -40.25 20.55
N THR A 188 17.41 -39.90 20.99
CA THR A 188 16.68 -38.74 20.48
C THR A 188 17.19 -37.48 21.18
N ASP A 189 17.57 -36.49 20.38
CA ASP A 189 18.14 -35.22 20.85
C ASP A 189 17.07 -34.12 20.96
N TYR A 190 16.02 -34.17 20.14
CA TYR A 190 14.96 -33.15 20.12
C TYR A 190 13.61 -33.68 19.62
N ASN A 191 12.52 -32.95 19.89
CA ASN A 191 11.19 -33.21 19.35
C ASN A 191 11.07 -32.71 17.91
N ASN A 192 10.79 -33.61 16.97
CA ASN A 192 10.65 -33.25 15.55
C ASN A 192 9.27 -32.69 15.15
N ALA A 193 8.37 -32.44 16.12
CA ALA A 193 7.09 -31.80 15.86
C ALA A 193 7.29 -30.38 15.30
N ALA A 194 6.66 -30.10 14.16
CA ALA A 194 6.68 -28.77 13.55
C ALA A 194 6.08 -27.73 14.52
N GLN A 195 6.70 -26.55 14.57
CA GLN A 195 6.28 -25.47 15.45
C GLN A 195 5.62 -24.36 14.63
N VAL A 196 4.37 -24.02 14.97
CA VAL A 196 3.65 -22.92 14.32
C VAL A 196 3.93 -21.62 15.07
N VAL A 197 4.42 -20.63 14.34
CA VAL A 197 4.72 -19.28 14.83
C VAL A 197 3.63 -18.35 14.34
N ASN A 198 2.80 -17.88 15.26
CA ASN A 198 1.73 -16.92 14.95
C ASN A 198 2.16 -15.51 15.37
N PHE A 199 2.16 -14.58 14.44
CA PHE A 199 2.31 -13.15 14.66
C PHE A 199 0.94 -12.49 14.64
N ALA A 200 0.51 -11.96 15.78
CA ALA A 200 -0.60 -11.04 15.86
C ALA A 200 -0.25 -9.70 15.17
N ILE A 201 -1.27 -8.87 14.97
CA ILE A 201 -1.11 -7.52 14.42
C ILE A 201 -0.08 -6.75 15.26
N GLY A 202 0.90 -6.14 14.58
CA GLY A 202 1.99 -5.37 15.18
C GLY A 202 3.12 -6.18 15.81
N GLU A 203 3.04 -7.53 15.86
CA GLU A 203 4.12 -8.34 16.39
C GLU A 203 5.25 -8.51 15.36
N THR A 204 6.48 -8.21 15.78
CA THR A 204 7.69 -8.26 14.94
C THR A 204 8.66 -9.37 15.32
N SER A 205 8.44 -10.03 16.46
CA SER A 205 9.30 -11.12 16.93
C SER A 205 8.53 -12.14 17.75
N LYS A 206 8.89 -13.41 17.57
CA LYS A 206 8.41 -14.55 18.35
C LYS A 206 9.56 -15.48 18.65
N THR A 207 9.50 -16.07 19.83
CA THR A 207 10.39 -17.16 20.22
C THR A 207 9.68 -18.49 20.07
N VAL A 208 10.36 -19.46 19.48
CA VAL A 208 9.91 -20.84 19.34
C VAL A 208 10.70 -21.70 20.32
N VAL A 209 9.99 -22.51 21.08
CA VAL A 209 10.57 -23.52 21.95
C VAL A 209 10.67 -24.82 21.17
N ILE A 210 11.87 -25.37 21.06
CA ILE A 210 12.11 -26.70 20.53
C ILE A 210 12.42 -27.59 21.74
N PRO A 211 11.45 -28.40 22.19
CA PRO A 211 11.61 -29.29 23.34
C PRO A 211 12.34 -30.59 22.99
#